data_AF-A0A1C3K7G6-F1
#
_entry.id   AF-A0A1C3K7G6-F1
#
_cell.length_a   1.000
_cell.length_b   1.000
_cell.length_c   1.000
_cell.angle_alpha   90.00
_cell.angle_beta   90.00
_cell.angle_gamma   90.00
#
_symmetry.space_group_name_H-M   'P 1'
#
loop_
_entity.id
_entity.type
_entity.pdbx_description
1 polymer ?
#
loop_
_entity_poly.entity_id
_entity_poly.type
_entity_poly.pdbx_seq_one_letter_code
_entity_poly.pdbx_strand_id
1 'polypeptide(L)' 'MKELRRRCKTERPTMGDVLCNHVAEATNKRFFGDGKVPYTPPEAPPKF' A
#
# COMPACT_ATOMS: atom_id res chain seq x y z
N MET A 1 -7.11 8.78 6.85
CA MET A 1 -6.47 7.44 6.66
C MET A 1 -6.45 6.57 7.92
N LYS A 2 -6.00 7.05 9.09
CA LYS A 2 -5.98 6.23 10.33
C LYS A 2 -7.36 5.69 10.70
N GLU A 3 -8.39 6.53 10.62
CA GLU A 3 -9.77 6.17 10.94
C GLU A 3 -10.33 5.12 9.97
N LEU A 4 -10.17 5.32 8.65
CA LEU A 4 -10.56 4.32 7.64
C LEU A 4 -9.82 2.98 7.80
N ARG A 5 -8.54 3.02 8.17
CA ARG A 5 -7.78 1.80 8.50
C ARG A 5 -8.34 1.08 9.72
N ARG A 6 -8.69 1.82 10.76
CA ARG A 6 -9.29 1.28 11.98
C ARG A 6 -10.65 0.65 11.66
N ARG A 7 -11.45 1.34 10.86
CA ARG A 7 -12.77 0.91 10.40
C ARG A 7 -12.71 -0.34 9.54
N CYS A 8 -11.79 -0.40 8.56
CA CYS A 8 -11.50 -1.63 7.82
C CYS A 8 -11.14 -2.80 8.74
N LYS A 9 -10.30 -2.61 9.77
CA LYS A 9 -9.92 -3.70 10.69
C LYS A 9 -11.10 -4.22 11.50
N THR A 10 -11.97 -3.33 11.99
CA THR A 10 -13.11 -3.71 12.84
C THR A 10 -14.32 -4.20 12.04
N GLU A 11 -14.57 -3.62 10.88
CA GLU A 11 -15.73 -3.93 10.02
C GLU A 11 -15.38 -4.91 8.90
N ARG A 12 -14.18 -5.51 8.90
CA ARG A 12 -13.80 -6.57 7.95
C ARG A 12 -14.81 -7.73 7.85
N PRO A 13 -15.32 -8.29 8.97
CA PRO A 13 -16.30 -9.38 8.88
C PRO A 13 -17.69 -8.93 8.40
N THR A 14 -18.01 -7.64 8.46
CA THR A 14 -19.34 -7.11 8.12
C THR A 14 -19.42 -6.44 6.76
N MET A 15 -18.40 -5.66 6.38
CA MET A 15 -18.31 -4.97 5.08
C MET A 15 -17.50 -5.75 4.04
N GLY A 16 -16.88 -6.85 4.44
CA GLY A 16 -16.00 -7.65 3.59
C GLY A 16 -14.71 -6.91 3.22
N ASP A 17 -13.96 -7.47 2.26
CA ASP A 17 -12.65 -6.94 1.89
C ASP A 17 -12.73 -5.67 1.03
N VAL A 18 -13.90 -5.26 0.54
CA VAL A 18 -14.06 -4.12 -0.40
C VAL A 18 -13.57 -2.81 0.22
N LEU A 19 -14.04 -2.46 1.42
CA LEU A 19 -13.61 -1.23 2.11
C LEU A 19 -12.11 -1.29 2.44
N CYS A 20 -11.62 -2.46 2.83
CA CYS A 20 -10.22 -2.69 3.13
C CYS A 20 -9.32 -2.57 1.91
N ASN A 21 -9.75 -3.08 0.76
CA ASN A 21 -9.03 -3.02 -0.50
C ASN A 21 -8.92 -1.58 -1.00
N HIS A 22 -9.98 -0.78 -0.92
CA HIS A 22 -9.91 0.63 -1.29
C HIS A 22 -8.97 1.43 -0.38
N VAL A 23 -9.00 1.17 0.94
CA VAL A 23 -8.06 1.80 1.87
C VAL A 23 -6.63 1.36 1.56
N ALA A 24 -6.41 0.08 1.25
CA ALA A 24 -5.11 -0.46 0.88
C ALA A 24 -4.57 0.20 -0.40
N GLU A 25 -5.38 0.26 -1.46
CA GLU A 25 -5.02 0.93 -2.73
C GLU A 25 -4.69 2.40 -2.52
N ALA A 26 -5.52 3.13 -1.78
CA ALA A 26 -5.29 4.55 -1.52
C ALA A 26 -4.03 4.78 -0.68
N THR A 27 -3.71 3.87 0.27
CA THR A 27 -2.42 3.93 0.96
C THR A 27 -1.25 3.56 0.05
N ASN A 28 -1.38 2.54 -0.80
CA ASN A 28 -0.35 2.15 -1.76
C ASN A 28 -0.03 3.29 -2.72
N LYS A 29 -1.05 3.93 -3.30
CA LYS A 29 -0.87 5.09 -4.17
C LYS A 29 -0.20 6.27 -3.45
N ARG A 30 -0.46 6.47 -2.17
CA ARG A 30 0.19 7.55 -1.39
C ARG A 30 1.66 7.27 -1.11
N PHE A 31 2.05 6.02 -0.91
CA PHE A 31 3.44 5.64 -0.58
C PHE A 31 4.29 5.29 -1.81
N PHE A 32 3.72 4.58 -2.77
CA PHE A 32 4.38 4.10 -3.98
C PHE A 32 4.02 4.91 -5.23
N GLY A 33 3.13 5.92 -5.12
CA GLY A 33 2.67 6.70 -6.27
C GLY A 33 1.90 5.82 -7.27
N ASP A 34 2.07 6.10 -8.56
CA ASP A 34 1.52 5.31 -9.67
C ASP A 34 2.24 3.97 -9.91
N GLY A 35 3.09 3.51 -8.98
CA GLY A 35 3.91 2.30 -9.18
C GLY A 35 5.10 2.48 -10.12
N LYS A 36 5.34 3.69 -10.63
CA LYS A 36 6.61 4.10 -11.24
C LYS A 36 7.64 4.42 -10.14
N VAL A 37 8.05 3.40 -9.39
CA VAL A 37 9.36 3.45 -8.73
C VAL A 37 10.34 2.87 -9.74
N PRO A 38 11.12 3.70 -10.47
CA PRO A 38 12.18 3.17 -11.30
C PRO A 38 13.14 2.43 -10.36
N TYR A 39 13.15 1.11 -10.45
CA TYR A 39 14.24 0.35 -9.89
C TYR A 39 15.51 0.85 -10.58
N THR A 40 16.33 1.61 -9.86
CA THR A 40 17.65 2.03 -10.30
C THR A 40 18.65 0.99 -9.78
N PRO A 41 18.96 -0.04 -10.58
CA PRO A 41 20.03 -0.95 -10.23
C PRO A 41 21.33 -0.14 -10.08
N PRO A 42 22.18 -0.46 -9.09
CA PRO A 42 23.50 0.14 -9.00
C PRO A 42 24.34 -0.27 -10.22
N GLU A 43 25.07 0.68 -10.83
CA GLU A 43 25.94 0.43 -12.00
C GLU A 43 27.08 -0.56 -11.70
N ALA A 44 27.48 -0.67 -10.43
CA ALA A 44 28.51 -1.59 -9.99
C ALA A 44 27.93 -2.65 -9.04
N PRO A 45 28.33 -3.92 -9.19
CA PRO A 45 27.95 -4.96 -8.23
C PRO A 45 28.47 -4.59 -6.83
N PRO A 46 27.73 -4.91 -5.76
CA PRO A 46 28.17 -4.65 -4.40
C PRO A 46 29.49 -5.37 -4.14
N LYS A 47 30.47 -4.64 -3.62
CA LYS A 47 31.70 -5.24 -3.08
C LYS A 47 31.33 -5.87 -1.74
N PHE A 48 31.39 -7.21 -1.69
CA PHE A 48 31.29 -7.99 -0.46
C PHE A 48 32.65 -8.10 0.23
#